data_AF-A0A383CRY6-F1
#
_entry.id   AF-A0A383CRY6-F1
#
_cell.length_a   1.000
_cell.length_b   1.000
_cell.length_c   1.000
_cell.angle_alpha   90.00
_cell.angle_beta   90.00
_cell.angle_gamma   90.00
#
_symmetry.space_group_name_H-M   'P 1'
#
loop_
_entity.id
_entity.type
_entity.pdbx_description
1 polymer ?
#
loop_
_entity_poly.entity_id
_entity_poly.type
_entity_poly.pdbx_seq_one_letter_code
_entity_poly.pdbx_strand_id
1 'polypeptide(L)'
;MKIYLFILVSICSLIFFGCESKPEVIKTDSGLQYIDLVIGDGEMPNKGDKVEVHYTGTLEDGTKFDSSLDRNKSFSFTLGAGQVIKGWDEGLATMKIGGKRKLIIPPELGYGSRATGTIPANSVLTFEVELLNVVKAFKDSDFDLPGREVLTDSGIRMIIHKEGSGVTPNKGQTVQVHYTLILENTDRIQSTHDRG
;
A
#
# COMPACT_ATOMS: atom_id res chain seq x y z
N MET A 1 3.20 -59.67 47.57
CA MET A 1 2.09 -59.13 46.76
C MET A 1 2.68 -58.10 45.81
N LYS A 2 2.64 -58.39 44.50
CA LYS A 2 2.64 -57.51 43.30
C LYS A 2 3.14 -56.04 43.43
N ILE A 3 3.88 -55.36 42.55
CA ILE A 3 4.28 -55.48 41.13
C ILE A 3 5.00 -54.12 40.77
N TYR A 4 6.13 -54.16 40.03
CA TYR A 4 6.65 -53.23 38.97
C TYR A 4 7.10 -51.80 39.34
N LEU A 5 8.32 -51.33 39.00
CA LEU A 5 9.06 -51.20 37.71
C LEU A 5 8.69 -49.90 36.95
N PHE A 6 9.73 -49.23 36.43
CA PHE A 6 9.79 -48.19 35.38
C PHE A 6 9.85 -46.71 35.85
N ILE A 7 10.64 -45.77 35.30
CA ILE A 7 11.63 -45.71 34.21
C ILE A 7 12.51 -44.46 34.42
N LEU A 8 13.77 -44.60 34.07
CA LEU A 8 14.74 -43.55 33.79
C LEU A 8 14.65 -43.21 32.29
N VAL A 9 14.18 -42.02 31.89
CA VAL A 9 14.31 -41.46 30.53
C VAL A 9 14.43 -39.94 30.70
N SER A 10 15.64 -39.41 30.65
CA SER A 10 16.35 -39.01 29.43
C SER A 10 15.98 -37.58 29.04
N ILE A 11 17.01 -36.73 29.16
CA ILE A 11 17.31 -35.60 28.29
C ILE A 11 16.45 -35.63 27.03
N CYS A 12 15.50 -34.72 26.94
CA CYS A 12 15.11 -34.18 25.66
C CYS A 12 15.25 -32.68 25.81
N SER A 13 16.50 -32.21 25.67
CA SER A 13 16.74 -30.90 25.11
C SER A 13 15.78 -30.79 23.93
N LEU A 14 14.76 -29.94 24.07
CA LEU A 14 13.95 -29.49 22.96
C LEU A 14 14.92 -28.73 22.07
N ILE A 15 15.58 -29.48 21.19
CA ILE A 15 16.13 -28.98 19.97
C ILE A 15 14.91 -28.39 19.28
N PHE A 16 14.75 -27.07 19.42
CA PHE A 16 14.08 -26.26 18.43
C PHE A 16 14.79 -26.59 17.12
N PHE A 17 14.27 -27.59 16.42
CA PHE A 17 14.54 -27.82 15.03
C PHE A 17 13.94 -26.60 14.35
N GLY A 18 14.72 -25.52 14.28
CA GLY A 18 14.48 -24.41 13.40
C GLY A 18 14.43 -25.01 12.01
N CYS A 19 13.23 -25.27 11.53
CA CYS A 19 13.01 -25.62 10.15
C CYS A 19 13.31 -24.35 9.36
N GLU A 20 14.57 -24.17 8.98
CA GLU A 20 14.99 -23.09 8.10
C GLU A 20 14.56 -23.46 6.68
N SER A 21 13.25 -23.32 6.43
CA SER A 21 12.68 -23.46 5.10
C SER A 21 13.20 -22.31 4.25
N LYS A 22 14.01 -22.63 3.24
CA LYS A 22 14.46 -21.68 2.22
C LYS A 22 13.25 -20.89 1.70
N PRO A 23 13.31 -19.56 1.64
CA PRO A 23 12.14 -18.78 1.33
C PRO A 23 11.71 -19.02 -0.12
N GLU A 24 10.42 -19.24 -0.32
CA GLU A 24 9.84 -19.60 -1.61
C GLU A 24 9.87 -18.42 -2.58
N VAL A 25 10.27 -18.68 -3.83
CA VAL A 25 10.24 -17.68 -4.90
C VAL A 25 8.91 -17.81 -5.63
N ILE A 26 8.11 -16.76 -5.55
CA ILE A 26 6.85 -16.67 -6.28
C ILE A 26 7.10 -15.90 -7.58
N LYS A 27 6.62 -16.43 -8.70
CA LYS A 27 6.70 -15.80 -10.02
C LYS A 27 5.29 -15.48 -10.51
N THR A 28 5.08 -14.25 -10.94
CA THR A 28 3.82 -13.80 -11.54
C THR A 28 3.84 -13.96 -13.06
N ASP A 29 2.66 -13.86 -13.68
CA ASP A 29 2.51 -13.94 -15.14
C ASP A 29 3.22 -12.80 -15.88
N SER A 30 3.42 -11.65 -15.23
CA SER A 30 4.17 -10.52 -15.79
C SER A 30 5.69 -10.74 -15.80
N GLY A 31 6.15 -11.80 -15.15
CA GLY A 31 7.57 -12.13 -15.00
C GLY A 31 8.20 -11.53 -13.74
N LEU A 32 7.46 -10.76 -12.94
CA LEU A 32 7.90 -10.34 -11.61
C LEU A 32 8.16 -11.58 -10.75
N GLN A 33 9.26 -11.57 -10.02
CA GLN A 33 9.54 -12.57 -9.00
C GLN A 33 9.65 -11.88 -7.66
N TYR A 34 9.16 -12.54 -6.61
CA TYR A 34 9.33 -12.04 -5.25
C TYR A 34 9.48 -13.14 -4.23
N ILE A 35 10.04 -12.75 -3.10
CA ILE A 35 10.29 -13.59 -1.93
C ILE A 35 9.85 -12.82 -0.70
N ASP A 36 8.93 -13.37 0.07
CA ASP A 36 8.59 -12.82 1.38
C ASP A 36 9.67 -13.18 2.39
N LEU A 37 10.40 -12.15 2.86
CA LEU A 37 11.41 -12.28 3.91
C LEU A 37 10.74 -12.22 5.30
N VAL A 38 9.73 -11.36 5.43
CA VAL A 38 8.85 -11.25 6.59
C VAL A 38 7.44 -11.02 6.08
N ILE A 39 6.49 -11.84 6.50
CA ILE A 39 5.07 -11.63 6.20
C ILE A 39 4.51 -10.69 7.27
N GLY A 40 4.04 -9.51 6.85
CA GLY A 40 3.40 -8.56 7.75
C GLY A 40 2.03 -9.05 8.25
N ASP A 41 1.57 -8.48 9.35
CA ASP A 41 0.28 -8.80 9.99
C ASP A 41 -0.74 -7.66 9.88
N GLY A 42 -0.32 -6.47 9.43
CA GLY A 42 -1.20 -5.31 9.30
C GLY A 42 -2.00 -5.28 7.99
N GLU A 43 -2.57 -4.12 7.70
CA GLU A 43 -3.44 -3.92 6.54
C GLU A 43 -2.70 -4.10 5.21
N MET A 44 -3.43 -4.60 4.22
CA MET A 44 -2.98 -4.66 2.82
C MET A 44 -3.42 -3.38 2.09
N PRO A 45 -2.56 -2.79 1.23
CA PRO A 45 -2.93 -1.62 0.45
C PRO A 45 -3.85 -1.99 -0.72
N ASN A 46 -4.74 -1.07 -1.08
CA ASN A 46 -5.54 -1.11 -2.30
C ASN A 46 -5.01 -0.10 -3.31
N LYS A 47 -5.37 -0.28 -4.58
CA LYS A 47 -5.11 0.73 -5.62
C LYS A 47 -5.69 2.09 -5.20
N GLY A 48 -4.86 3.13 -5.27
CA GLY A 48 -5.19 4.49 -4.84
C GLY A 48 -4.79 4.82 -3.40
N ASP A 49 -4.51 3.81 -2.56
CA ASP A 49 -3.99 4.05 -1.21
C ASP A 49 -2.57 4.66 -1.30
N LYS A 50 -2.24 5.50 -0.33
CA LYS A 50 -0.87 6.00 -0.16
C LYS A 50 -0.10 5.03 0.71
N VAL A 51 1.00 4.51 0.20
CA VAL A 51 1.87 3.59 0.93
C VAL A 51 3.16 4.28 1.34
N GLU A 52 3.74 3.83 2.44
CA GLU A 52 5.02 4.31 2.96
C GLU A 52 5.96 3.13 3.16
N VAL A 53 7.17 3.23 2.60
CA VAL A 53 8.12 2.12 2.56
C VAL A 53 9.55 2.55 2.91
N HIS A 54 10.31 1.60 3.45
CA HIS A 54 11.76 1.59 3.32
C HIS A 54 12.17 0.62 2.23
N TYR A 55 13.24 0.96 1.50
CA TYR A 55 13.80 0.10 0.47
C TYR A 55 15.31 0.26 0.32
N THR A 56 15.91 -0.77 -0.26
CA THR A 56 17.25 -0.77 -0.85
C THR A 56 17.18 -1.44 -2.22
N GLY A 57 17.71 -0.79 -3.25
CA GLY A 57 17.77 -1.28 -4.63
C GLY A 57 19.20 -1.62 -5.05
N THR A 58 19.38 -2.80 -5.63
CA THR A 58 20.66 -3.31 -6.14
C THR A 58 20.53 -3.87 -7.56
N LEU A 59 21.61 -3.81 -8.32
CA LEU A 59 21.74 -4.53 -9.60
C LEU A 59 22.03 -6.02 -9.34
N GLU A 60 22.01 -6.84 -10.39
CA GLU A 60 22.30 -8.29 -10.31
C GLU A 60 23.71 -8.61 -9.81
N ASP A 61 24.67 -7.70 -10.05
CA ASP A 61 26.04 -7.81 -9.54
C ASP A 61 26.16 -7.46 -8.04
N GLY A 62 25.04 -7.08 -7.40
CA GLY A 62 25.00 -6.66 -6.00
C GLY A 62 25.29 -5.17 -5.78
N THR A 63 25.59 -4.40 -6.84
CA THR A 63 25.84 -2.97 -6.73
C THR A 63 24.59 -2.25 -6.27
N LYS A 64 24.63 -1.65 -5.07
CA LYS A 64 23.57 -0.78 -4.56
C LYS A 64 23.53 0.51 -5.36
N PHE A 65 22.38 0.82 -5.95
CA PHE A 65 22.17 2.07 -6.70
C PHE A 65 21.34 3.10 -5.92
N ASP A 66 20.48 2.65 -5.00
CA ASP A 66 19.65 3.55 -4.19
C ASP A 66 19.18 2.88 -2.89
N SER A 67 18.99 3.67 -1.83
CA SER A 67 18.35 3.24 -0.59
C SER A 67 17.73 4.42 0.15
N SER A 68 16.51 4.21 0.63
CA SER A 68 15.83 5.14 1.54
C SER A 68 16.51 5.24 2.91
N LEU A 69 17.19 4.17 3.34
CA LEU A 69 17.86 4.09 4.64
C LEU A 69 19.10 4.99 4.67
N ASP A 70 19.82 5.11 3.55
CA ASP A 70 20.96 6.03 3.42
C ASP A 70 20.56 7.50 3.64
N ARG A 71 19.28 7.82 3.41
CA ARG A 71 18.70 9.16 3.61
C ARG A 71 17.98 9.32 4.94
N ASN A 72 17.88 8.27 5.76
CA ASN A 72 17.06 8.23 6.98
C ASN A 72 15.63 8.76 6.78
N LYS A 73 15.05 8.50 5.60
CA LYS A 73 13.73 9.01 5.23
C LYS A 73 12.98 7.97 4.42
N SER A 74 11.78 7.62 4.88
CA SER A 74 10.85 6.75 4.17
C SER A 74 10.44 7.36 2.83
N PHE A 75 10.01 6.50 1.91
CA PHE A 75 9.47 6.91 0.62
C PHE A 75 7.97 6.63 0.58
N SER A 76 7.19 7.61 0.15
CA SER A 76 5.74 7.46 0.03
C SER A 76 5.26 7.75 -1.39
N PHE A 77 4.32 6.95 -1.87
CA PHE A 77 3.70 7.09 -3.18
C PHE A 77 2.28 6.52 -3.17
N THR A 78 1.49 6.81 -4.20
CA THR A 78 0.15 6.27 -4.38
C THR A 78 0.21 4.98 -5.19
N LEU A 79 -0.26 3.88 -4.61
CA LEU A 79 -0.19 2.55 -5.21
C LEU A 79 -1.06 2.46 -6.47
N GLY A 80 -0.50 1.96 -7.57
CA GLY A 80 -1.22 1.72 -8.82
C GLY A 80 -1.56 2.98 -9.60
N ALA A 81 -0.96 4.12 -9.24
CA ALA A 81 -1.08 5.38 -9.96
C ALA A 81 0.02 5.59 -11.02
N GLY A 82 0.94 4.62 -11.20
CA GLY A 82 2.05 4.74 -12.16
C GLY A 82 3.10 5.79 -11.77
N GLN A 83 3.18 6.12 -10.48
CA GLN A 83 4.20 7.04 -9.94
C GLN A 83 5.57 6.37 -9.77
N VAL A 84 5.60 5.05 -9.77
CA VAL A 84 6.78 4.20 -9.61
C VAL A 84 6.87 3.20 -10.77
N ILE A 85 7.95 2.43 -10.82
CA ILE A 85 8.10 1.35 -11.81
C ILE A 85 7.00 0.29 -11.64
N LYS A 86 6.59 -0.35 -12.75
CA LYS A 86 5.46 -1.30 -12.75
C LYS A 86 5.65 -2.46 -11.78
N GLY A 87 6.89 -2.94 -11.62
CA GLY A 87 7.20 -4.02 -10.68
C GLY A 87 6.95 -3.65 -9.22
N TRP A 88 7.00 -2.36 -8.86
CA TRP A 88 6.62 -1.90 -7.53
C TRP A 88 5.11 -1.84 -7.36
N ASP A 89 4.39 -1.25 -8.33
CA ASP A 89 2.93 -1.19 -8.30
C ASP A 89 2.30 -2.58 -8.21
N GLU A 90 2.89 -3.58 -8.88
CA GLU A 90 2.46 -4.98 -8.79
C GLU A 90 2.94 -5.67 -7.50
N GLY A 91 4.24 -5.59 -7.20
CA GLY A 91 4.87 -6.37 -6.13
C GLY A 91 4.47 -5.96 -4.72
N LEU A 92 4.07 -4.70 -4.52
CA LEU A 92 3.66 -4.16 -3.22
C LEU A 92 2.15 -4.29 -2.96
N ALA A 93 1.35 -4.55 -4.00
CA ALA A 93 -0.11 -4.63 -3.89
C ALA A 93 -0.60 -5.80 -3.01
N THR A 94 0.22 -6.84 -2.83
CA THR A 94 -0.11 -8.01 -2.02
C THR A 94 0.68 -8.08 -0.71
N MET A 95 1.43 -7.02 -0.37
CA MET A 95 2.14 -6.93 0.90
C MET A 95 1.22 -6.46 2.03
N LYS A 96 1.55 -6.84 3.26
CA LYS A 96 0.93 -6.33 4.48
C LYS A 96 1.89 -5.41 5.23
N ILE A 97 1.35 -4.43 5.95
CA ILE A 97 2.15 -3.57 6.84
C ILE A 97 2.99 -4.44 7.79
N GLY A 98 4.23 -4.05 8.01
CA GLY A 98 5.25 -4.78 8.77
C GLY A 98 5.98 -5.86 7.94
N GLY A 99 5.54 -6.10 6.70
CA GLY A 99 6.15 -7.09 5.82
C GLY A 99 7.43 -6.59 5.16
N LYS A 100 8.36 -7.53 4.91
CA LYS A 100 9.60 -7.34 4.15
C LYS A 100 9.62 -8.29 2.97
N ARG A 101 9.85 -7.76 1.77
CA ARG A 101 9.82 -8.52 0.53
C ARG A 101 11.03 -8.19 -0.33
N LYS A 102 11.61 -9.21 -0.94
CA LYS A 102 12.58 -9.07 -2.02
C LYS A 102 11.85 -9.18 -3.35
N LEU A 103 11.95 -8.15 -4.18
CA LEU A 103 11.43 -8.11 -5.55
C LEU A 103 12.60 -8.29 -6.52
N ILE A 104 12.45 -9.15 -7.51
CA ILE A 104 13.35 -9.32 -8.65
C ILE A 104 12.56 -8.90 -9.87
N ILE A 105 12.89 -7.72 -10.39
CA ILE A 105 12.10 -7.00 -11.37
C ILE A 105 12.81 -7.10 -12.72
N PRO A 106 12.22 -7.78 -13.72
CA PRO A 106 12.77 -7.81 -15.07
C PRO A 106 12.70 -6.42 -15.72
N PRO A 107 13.52 -6.14 -16.75
CA PRO A 107 13.62 -4.80 -17.32
C PRO A 107 12.29 -4.21 -17.79
N GLU A 108 11.38 -5.04 -18.32
CA GLU A 108 10.06 -4.66 -18.82
C GLU A 108 9.15 -4.08 -17.73
N LEU A 109 9.38 -4.48 -16.48
CA LEU A 109 8.68 -3.98 -15.29
C LEU A 109 9.48 -2.91 -14.53
N GLY A 110 10.73 -2.68 -14.92
CA GLY A 110 11.64 -1.66 -14.40
C GLY A 110 11.76 -0.46 -15.34
N TYR A 111 12.99 -0.18 -15.80
CA TYR A 111 13.30 0.96 -16.67
C TYR A 111 13.42 0.60 -18.17
N GLY A 112 13.27 -0.67 -18.53
CA GLY A 112 13.34 -1.16 -19.91
C GLY A 112 14.65 -0.81 -20.61
N SER A 113 14.56 -0.37 -21.86
CA SER A 113 15.72 -0.01 -22.68
C SER A 113 16.35 1.35 -22.35
N ARG A 114 15.93 2.01 -21.26
CA ARG A 114 16.44 3.31 -20.83
C ARG A 114 17.45 3.12 -19.70
N ALA A 115 18.60 3.76 -19.82
CA ALA A 115 19.52 3.93 -18.70
C ALA A 115 19.05 5.10 -17.82
N THR A 116 19.22 5.00 -16.50
CA THR A 116 18.84 6.06 -15.55
C THR A 116 19.82 6.11 -14.38
N GLY A 117 20.45 7.27 -14.16
CA GLY A 117 21.49 7.42 -13.14
C GLY A 117 22.62 6.40 -13.33
N THR A 118 22.81 5.53 -12.33
CA THR A 118 23.79 4.43 -12.33
C THR A 118 23.24 3.12 -12.86
N ILE A 119 21.96 3.06 -13.25
CA ILE A 119 21.28 1.85 -13.73
C ILE A 119 21.43 1.78 -15.27
N PRO A 120 22.10 0.76 -15.80
CA PRO A 120 22.18 0.53 -17.25
C PRO A 120 20.82 0.22 -17.90
N ALA A 121 20.76 0.35 -19.22
CA ALA A 121 19.60 -0.11 -19.98
C ALA A 121 19.47 -1.64 -19.89
N ASN A 122 18.23 -2.13 -19.90
CA ASN A 122 17.88 -3.56 -19.82
C ASN A 122 18.37 -4.28 -18.56
N SER A 123 18.56 -3.56 -17.45
CA SER A 123 18.97 -4.17 -16.18
C SER A 123 17.80 -4.83 -15.44
N VAL A 124 18.05 -6.01 -14.89
CA VAL A 124 17.21 -6.62 -13.86
C VAL A 124 17.52 -5.92 -12.53
N LEU A 125 16.47 -5.57 -11.78
CA LEU A 125 16.59 -4.84 -10.53
C LEU A 125 16.16 -5.73 -9.36
N THR A 126 16.97 -5.75 -8.30
CA THR A 126 16.57 -6.37 -7.04
C THR A 126 16.25 -5.28 -6.03
N PHE A 127 15.07 -5.36 -5.41
CA PHE A 127 14.68 -4.46 -4.33
C PHE A 127 14.33 -5.25 -3.08
N GLU A 128 14.92 -4.88 -1.94
CA GLU A 128 14.39 -5.27 -0.64
C GLU A 128 13.53 -4.12 -0.12
N VAL A 129 12.25 -4.38 0.12
CA VAL A 129 11.26 -3.38 0.50
C VAL A 129 10.57 -3.79 1.80
N GLU A 130 10.41 -2.85 2.71
CA GLU A 130 9.64 -2.95 3.95
C GLU A 130 8.44 -2.02 3.88
N LEU A 131 7.23 -2.56 4.07
CA LEU A 131 6.00 -1.78 4.09
C LEU A 131 5.73 -1.27 5.50
N LEU A 132 5.86 0.04 5.70
CA LEU A 132 5.77 0.68 7.02
C LEU A 132 4.34 1.09 7.36
N ASN A 133 3.62 1.62 6.37
CA ASN A 133 2.29 2.18 6.59
C ASN A 133 1.45 2.22 5.31
N VAL A 134 0.13 2.21 5.49
CA VAL A 134 -0.85 2.41 4.42
C VAL A 134 -1.87 3.43 4.91
N VAL A 135 -2.02 4.52 4.16
CA VAL A 135 -3.08 5.52 4.34
C VAL A 135 -4.11 5.29 3.27
N LYS A 136 -5.32 4.89 3.68
CA LYS A 136 -6.43 4.62 2.77
C LYS A 136 -6.80 5.85 1.97
N ALA A 137 -7.04 5.64 0.67
CA ALA A 137 -7.62 6.68 -0.17
C ALA A 137 -8.95 7.13 0.46
N PHE A 138 -9.15 8.44 0.60
CA PHE A 138 -10.43 8.95 1.01
C PHE A 138 -11.47 8.59 -0.06
N LYS A 139 -12.45 7.78 0.34
CA LYS A 139 -13.63 7.48 -0.45
C LYS A 139 -14.81 8.12 0.25
N ASP A 140 -15.43 9.08 -0.41
CA ASP A 140 -16.67 9.67 0.05
C ASP A 140 -17.82 8.70 -0.25
N SER A 141 -18.18 7.88 0.73
CA SER A 141 -19.29 6.93 0.61
C SER A 141 -20.65 7.58 0.85
N ASP A 142 -20.69 8.86 1.22
CA ASP A 142 -21.95 9.52 1.55
C ASP A 142 -22.85 9.66 0.31
N PHE A 143 -22.27 9.70 -0.89
CA PHE A 143 -22.99 9.70 -2.16
C PHE A 143 -23.75 8.39 -2.46
N ASP A 144 -23.32 7.27 -1.87
CA ASP A 144 -23.98 5.96 -2.04
C ASP A 144 -25.17 5.79 -1.08
N LEU A 145 -25.38 6.73 -0.16
CA LEU A 145 -26.51 6.68 0.76
C LEU A 145 -27.80 7.02 0.00
N PRO A 146 -28.90 6.27 0.24
CA PRO A 146 -30.20 6.67 -0.28
C PRO A 146 -30.54 8.07 0.26
N GLY A 147 -31.02 8.94 -0.61
CA GLY A 147 -31.31 10.32 -0.24
C GLY A 147 -32.53 10.84 -0.97
N ARG A 148 -33.10 11.91 -0.40
CA ARG A 148 -34.20 12.62 -1.04
C ARG A 148 -33.64 13.62 -2.04
N GLU A 149 -34.01 13.45 -3.30
CA GLU A 149 -33.65 14.42 -4.34
C GLU A 149 -34.50 15.69 -4.23
N VAL A 150 -33.86 16.84 -4.33
CA VAL A 150 -34.48 18.16 -4.37
C VAL A 150 -33.86 18.95 -5.52
N LEU A 151 -34.71 19.38 -6.45
CA LEU A 151 -34.31 20.34 -7.48
C LEU A 151 -34.58 21.75 -6.95
N THR A 152 -33.55 22.59 -6.90
CA THR A 152 -33.70 23.99 -6.50
C THR A 152 -34.21 24.84 -7.67
N ASP A 153 -34.74 26.03 -7.37
CA ASP A 153 -35.16 27.00 -8.39
C ASP A 153 -34.00 27.44 -9.31
N SER A 154 -32.76 27.31 -8.86
CA SER A 154 -31.55 27.56 -9.64
C SER A 154 -31.15 26.41 -10.57
N GLY A 155 -31.88 25.30 -10.55
CA GLY A 155 -31.58 24.09 -11.34
C GLY A 155 -30.50 23.19 -10.72
N ILE A 156 -30.08 23.46 -9.47
CA ILE A 156 -29.14 22.60 -8.76
C ILE A 156 -29.90 21.38 -8.25
N ARG A 157 -29.41 20.18 -8.58
CA ARG A 157 -29.89 18.94 -8.01
C ARG A 157 -29.15 18.67 -6.70
N MET A 158 -29.89 18.59 -5.60
CA MET A 158 -29.37 18.25 -4.27
C MET A 158 -29.89 16.87 -3.87
N ILE A 159 -29.03 16.04 -3.28
CA ILE A 159 -29.44 14.79 -2.64
C ILE A 159 -29.21 14.95 -1.14
N ILE A 160 -30.30 14.93 -0.37
CA ILE A 160 -30.22 15.04 1.09
C ILE A 160 -30.13 13.62 1.66
N HIS A 161 -28.93 13.24 2.06
CA HIS A 161 -28.65 11.94 2.68
C HIS A 161 -29.08 11.89 4.15
N LYS A 162 -28.96 13.03 4.86
CA LYS A 162 -29.35 13.16 6.27
C LYS A 162 -29.94 14.53 6.53
N GLU A 163 -31.14 14.56 7.09
CA GLU A 163 -31.78 15.81 7.51
C GLU A 163 -31.05 16.41 8.72
N GLY A 164 -30.73 17.70 8.62
CA GLY A 164 -30.14 18.46 9.72
C GLY A 164 -31.22 18.88 10.73
N SER A 165 -30.83 19.00 12.01
CA SER A 165 -31.72 19.48 13.09
C SER A 165 -31.49 20.95 13.46
N GLY A 166 -30.59 21.64 12.74
CA GLY A 166 -30.17 23.00 13.04
C GLY A 166 -31.03 24.07 12.36
N VAL A 167 -30.81 25.32 12.77
CA VAL A 167 -31.45 26.48 12.14
C VAL A 167 -30.82 26.72 10.76
N THR A 168 -31.65 26.94 9.74
CA THR A 168 -31.18 27.29 8.40
C THR A 168 -30.43 28.63 8.43
N PRO A 169 -29.21 28.70 7.85
CA PRO A 169 -28.47 29.96 7.76
C PRO A 169 -29.21 31.02 6.94
N ASN A 170 -29.18 32.26 7.40
CA ASN A 170 -29.72 33.43 6.71
C ASN A 170 -28.66 34.07 5.79
N LYS A 171 -29.12 34.86 4.81
CA LYS A 171 -28.25 35.60 3.88
C LYS A 171 -27.26 36.49 4.66
N GLY A 172 -25.98 36.37 4.32
CA GLY A 172 -24.90 37.15 4.93
C GLY A 172 -24.28 36.53 6.19
N GLN A 173 -24.76 35.37 6.64
CA GLN A 173 -24.13 34.62 7.73
C GLN A 173 -22.96 33.78 7.22
N THR A 174 -21.89 33.73 8.02
CA THR A 174 -20.78 32.81 7.79
C THR A 174 -21.19 31.40 8.20
N VAL A 175 -20.93 30.43 7.32
CA VAL A 175 -21.17 29.01 7.57
C VAL A 175 -19.86 28.23 7.47
N GLN A 176 -19.72 27.17 8.25
CA GLN A 176 -18.65 26.21 8.08
C GLN A 176 -19.18 25.02 7.29
N VAL A 177 -18.47 24.66 6.22
CA VAL A 177 -18.86 23.57 5.33
C VAL A 177 -17.66 22.66 5.05
N HIS A 178 -17.90 21.36 5.14
CA HIS A 178 -17.02 20.36 4.57
C HIS A 178 -17.60 19.97 3.22
N TYR A 179 -16.79 20.01 2.16
CA TYR A 179 -17.24 19.68 0.82
C TYR A 179 -16.19 18.89 0.05
N THR A 180 -16.68 17.92 -0.72
CA THR A 180 -15.92 17.16 -1.71
C THR A 180 -16.42 17.55 -3.10
N LEU A 181 -15.53 17.93 -4.01
CA LEU A 181 -15.88 18.17 -5.42
C LEU A 181 -15.48 16.97 -6.26
N ILE A 182 -16.45 16.45 -7.02
CA ILE A 182 -16.27 15.38 -7.99
C ILE A 182 -16.74 15.91 -9.34
N LEU A 183 -15.87 15.85 -10.33
CA LEU A 183 -16.20 16.20 -11.72
C LEU A 183 -16.55 14.90 -12.45
N GLU A 184 -17.75 14.82 -13.03
CA GLU A 184 -18.27 13.59 -13.69
C GLU A 184 -17.39 13.05 -14.83
N ASN A 185 -16.39 13.82 -15.30
CA ASN A 185 -15.50 13.45 -16.40
C ASN A 185 -14.02 13.32 -16.04
N THR A 186 -13.64 13.30 -14.75
CA THR A 186 -12.26 13.00 -14.35
C THR A 186 -12.25 12.28 -13.01
N ASP A 187 -11.50 11.18 -12.89
CA ASP A 187 -11.18 10.48 -11.63
C ASP A 187 -10.35 11.34 -10.63
N ARG A 188 -10.44 12.68 -10.70
CA ARG A 188 -9.72 13.62 -9.83
C ARG A 188 -10.70 14.20 -8.82
N ILE A 189 -10.58 13.72 -7.59
CA ILE A 189 -11.20 14.36 -6.42
C ILE A 189 -10.37 15.60 -6.07
N GLN A 190 -10.98 16.78 -6.09
CA GLN A 190 -10.37 17.99 -5.55
C GLN A 190 -11.03 18.29 -4.21
N SER A 191 -10.49 17.72 -3.13
CA SER A 191 -10.89 18.06 -1.77
C SER A 191 -10.10 19.28 -1.32
N THR A 192 -10.76 20.38 -0.98
CA THR A 192 -10.15 21.51 -0.28
C THR A 192 -10.61 21.47 1.17
N HIS A 193 -9.69 21.11 2.08
CA HIS A 193 -9.89 21.32 3.52
C HIS A 193 -9.66 22.81 3.83
N ASP A 194 -10.61 23.38 4.57
CA ASP A 194 -10.55 24.66 5.28
C ASP A 194 -10.05 25.87 4.49
N ARG A 195 -11.01 26.68 4.04
CA ARG A 195 -10.83 28.14 4.08
C ARG A 195 -11.70 28.66 5.20
N GLY A 196 -11.08 28.82 6.38
CA GLY A 196 -11.58 29.68 7.44
C GLY A 196 -11.56 31.15 7.03
#